data_AF-A0A229R7E2-F1
#
_entry.id   AF-A0A229R7E2-F1
#
_cell.length_a   1.000
_cell.length_b   1.000
_cell.length_c   1.000
_cell.angle_alpha   90.00
_cell.angle_beta   90.00
_cell.angle_gamma   90.00
#
_symmetry.space_group_name_H-M   'P 1'
#
loop_
_entity.id
_entity.type
_entity.pdbx_description
1 polymer ?
#
loop_
_entity_poly.entity_id
_entity_poly.type
_entity_poly.pdbx_seq_one_letter_code
_entity_poly.pdbx_strand_id
1 'polypeptide(L)'
;MPAPSLADWLRQESDDALAALLRTRRDLSTPPPSDTIVLATRAGTPGSVARACEDLDTFTLAVLDALLLAGADTEPVAAAEAARLVGTGIGEPLALLRTRALVWGEDDALRVPPSARDALGPFPAGLGSSSPSLTGTDIDAALAEVGEDERALLTTLAAGPPIGRTRDASADVPLERAQNPVQRLLARGLLLRRDDQTVELPRELGIALRGGSVFEPASLREPELPVHPHQRSTVDSTAAGEAMEFLRQTESMLRSWSEMPPPVLKSGGLGVRELKKLAKDLDVDETRVTLLAEIAVGAGLVADSETTAPEWVPTTLTDSWLASPTAQRWMTVAQAWLELPRLPGLAGGRDAKDKPIAPLSEDLRRPLAPTSRRRILLALAALPDGAGVKSTDELAAALAWRASRRGGRLRDETVHWTMAEGTALGLIG
;
A
#
# COMPACT_ATOMS: atom_id res chain seq x y z
N MET A 1 -22.32 -29.98 10.53
CA MET A 1 -22.04 -30.49 9.16
C MET A 1 -20.69 -29.94 8.73
N PRO A 2 -19.88 -30.65 7.92
CA PRO A 2 -18.68 -30.05 7.35
C PRO A 2 -19.07 -28.82 6.53
N ALA A 3 -18.30 -27.73 6.64
CA ALA A 3 -18.53 -26.55 5.83
C ALA A 3 -18.39 -26.91 4.34
N PRO A 4 -19.26 -26.37 3.45
CA PRO A 4 -19.22 -26.68 2.02
C PRO A 4 -17.88 -26.30 1.41
N SER A 5 -17.49 -26.91 0.30
CA SER A 5 -16.35 -26.41 -0.48
C SER A 5 -16.69 -25.04 -1.08
N LEU A 6 -15.70 -24.23 -1.46
CA LEU A 6 -15.95 -22.94 -2.12
C LEU A 6 -16.79 -23.12 -3.41
N ALA A 7 -16.55 -24.19 -4.17
CA ALA A 7 -17.31 -24.49 -5.38
C ALA A 7 -18.78 -24.82 -5.07
N ASP A 8 -19.06 -25.53 -3.97
CA ASP A 8 -20.43 -25.85 -3.55
C ASP A 8 -21.16 -24.61 -3.00
N TRP A 9 -20.43 -23.74 -2.29
CA TRP A 9 -20.96 -22.47 -1.83
C TRP A 9 -21.33 -21.55 -3.00
N LEU A 10 -20.40 -21.33 -3.94
CA LEU A 10 -20.64 -20.51 -5.13
C LEU A 10 -21.76 -21.06 -6.03
N ARG A 11 -22.08 -22.36 -5.97
CA ARG A 11 -23.20 -22.95 -6.74
C ARG A 11 -24.56 -22.59 -6.15
N GLN A 12 -24.61 -22.26 -4.86
CA GLN A 12 -25.82 -21.88 -4.13
C GLN A 12 -26.04 -20.36 -4.13
N GLU A 13 -25.01 -19.59 -4.49
CA GLU A 13 -25.08 -18.13 -4.60
C GLU A 13 -25.99 -17.67 -5.74
N SER A 14 -26.60 -16.50 -5.55
CA SER A 14 -27.43 -15.86 -6.56
C SER A 14 -26.61 -15.31 -7.73
N ASP A 15 -27.25 -15.12 -8.89
CA ASP A 15 -26.63 -14.48 -10.06
C ASP A 15 -26.09 -13.08 -9.73
N ASP A 16 -26.79 -12.32 -8.88
CA ASP A 16 -26.36 -10.99 -8.42
C ASP A 16 -25.08 -11.05 -7.57
N ALA A 17 -24.98 -12.05 -6.68
CA ALA A 17 -23.79 -12.28 -5.86
C ALA A 17 -22.59 -12.70 -6.73
N LEU A 18 -22.80 -13.60 -7.70
CA LEU A 18 -21.76 -13.99 -8.65
C LEU A 18 -21.32 -12.82 -9.54
N ALA A 19 -22.25 -11.98 -9.99
CA ALA A 19 -21.94 -10.77 -10.74
C ALA A 19 -21.14 -9.77 -9.89
N ALA A 20 -21.48 -9.60 -8.60
CA ALA A 20 -20.72 -8.77 -7.68
C ALA A 20 -19.29 -9.29 -7.46
N LEU A 21 -19.12 -10.61 -7.32
CA LEU A 21 -17.80 -11.26 -7.24
C LEU A 21 -16.96 -10.97 -8.49
N LEU A 22 -17.52 -11.16 -9.69
CA LEU A 22 -16.77 -10.93 -10.94
C LEU A 22 -16.44 -9.44 -11.18
N ARG A 23 -17.30 -8.51 -10.74
CA ARG A 23 -17.01 -7.07 -10.81
C ARG A 23 -15.90 -6.65 -9.85
N THR A 24 -15.90 -7.21 -8.64
CA THR A 24 -14.91 -6.90 -7.60
C THR A 24 -13.57 -7.62 -7.84
N ARG A 25 -13.60 -8.83 -8.42
CA ARG A 25 -12.41 -9.62 -8.75
C ARG A 25 -12.29 -9.84 -10.26
N ARG A 26 -11.87 -8.79 -10.97
CA ARG A 26 -11.68 -8.79 -12.44
C ARG A 26 -10.71 -9.86 -12.94
N ASP A 27 -9.80 -10.31 -12.10
CA ASP A 27 -8.87 -11.40 -12.43
C ASP A 27 -9.57 -12.76 -12.55
N LEU A 28 -10.80 -12.90 -12.04
CA LEU A 28 -11.62 -14.09 -12.23
C LEU A 28 -12.38 -14.08 -13.56
N SER A 29 -12.62 -12.90 -14.15
CA SER A 29 -13.41 -12.74 -15.37
C SER A 29 -12.61 -12.90 -16.68
N THR A 30 -11.29 -12.99 -16.62
CA THR A 30 -10.43 -12.96 -17.82
C THR A 30 -9.41 -14.13 -17.83
N PRO A 31 -9.59 -15.15 -18.68
CA PRO A 31 -10.78 -15.42 -19.51
C PRO A 31 -12.00 -15.79 -18.66
N PRO A 32 -13.23 -15.73 -19.19
CA PRO A 32 -14.42 -16.16 -18.44
C PRO A 32 -14.28 -17.61 -17.94
N PRO A 33 -14.70 -17.91 -16.69
CA PRO A 33 -14.67 -19.29 -16.18
C PRO A 33 -15.73 -20.14 -16.90
N SER A 34 -15.44 -21.41 -17.17
CA SER A 34 -16.38 -22.34 -17.81
C SER A 34 -17.51 -22.80 -16.89
N ASP A 35 -17.24 -22.82 -15.58
CA ASP A 35 -18.13 -23.33 -14.55
C ASP A 35 -17.66 -22.83 -13.17
N THR A 36 -18.47 -23.12 -12.15
CA THR A 36 -18.21 -22.73 -10.75
C THR A 36 -16.96 -23.38 -10.16
N ILE A 37 -16.56 -24.57 -10.62
CA ILE A 37 -15.35 -25.25 -10.13
C ILE A 37 -14.13 -24.47 -10.59
N VAL A 38 -14.07 -24.13 -11.87
CA VAL A 38 -12.99 -23.30 -12.43
C VAL A 38 -12.95 -21.93 -11.75
N LEU A 39 -14.10 -21.30 -11.49
CA LEU A 39 -14.18 -20.05 -10.74
C LEU A 39 -13.60 -20.19 -9.33
N ALA A 40 -14.01 -21.23 -8.58
CA ALA A 40 -13.53 -21.50 -7.22
C ALA A 40 -12.02 -21.77 -7.19
N THR A 41 -11.52 -22.60 -8.11
CA THR A 41 -10.08 -22.89 -8.22
C THR A 41 -9.27 -21.63 -8.48
N ARG A 42 -9.71 -20.76 -9.40
CA ARG A 42 -9.04 -19.48 -9.69
C ARG A 42 -9.08 -18.54 -8.49
N ALA A 43 -10.26 -18.41 -7.86
CA ALA A 43 -10.46 -17.58 -6.69
C ALA A 43 -9.57 -17.98 -5.51
N GLY A 44 -9.28 -19.28 -5.37
CA GLY A 44 -8.40 -19.84 -4.34
C GLY A 44 -6.91 -19.84 -4.69
N THR A 45 -6.46 -19.33 -5.83
CA THR A 45 -5.02 -19.26 -6.13
C THR A 45 -4.32 -18.20 -5.28
N PRO A 46 -3.06 -18.39 -4.85
CA PRO A 46 -2.34 -17.41 -4.03
C PRO A 46 -2.29 -16.02 -4.64
N GLY A 47 -2.01 -15.91 -5.95
CA GLY A 47 -1.98 -14.62 -6.66
C GLY A 47 -3.33 -13.92 -6.72
N SER A 48 -4.43 -14.67 -6.83
CA SER A 48 -5.78 -14.11 -6.86
C SER A 48 -6.24 -13.66 -5.47
N VAL A 49 -5.93 -14.45 -4.43
CA VAL A 49 -6.20 -14.08 -3.03
C VAL A 49 -5.39 -12.85 -2.63
N ALA A 50 -4.09 -12.80 -2.98
CA ALA A 50 -3.25 -11.64 -2.71
C ALA A 50 -3.82 -10.36 -3.31
N ARG A 51 -4.23 -10.39 -4.59
CA ARG A 51 -4.89 -9.25 -5.26
C ARG A 51 -6.19 -8.84 -4.59
N ALA A 52 -7.03 -9.80 -4.20
CA ALA A 52 -8.29 -9.51 -3.54
C ALA A 52 -8.10 -8.85 -2.15
N CYS A 53 -6.96 -9.10 -1.51
CA CYS A 53 -6.56 -8.48 -0.24
C CYS A 53 -5.91 -7.10 -0.38
N GLU A 54 -5.45 -6.68 -1.58
CA GLU A 54 -4.73 -5.41 -1.76
C GLU A 54 -5.55 -4.19 -1.35
N ASP A 55 -6.85 -4.20 -1.65
CA ASP A 55 -7.78 -3.10 -1.42
C ASP A 55 -8.71 -3.36 -0.24
N LEU A 56 -8.28 -4.19 0.73
CA LEU A 56 -8.99 -4.33 1.99
C LEU A 56 -8.46 -3.31 2.99
N ASP A 57 -9.38 -2.68 3.71
CA ASP A 57 -9.02 -1.83 4.84
C ASP A 57 -8.43 -2.65 6.00
N THR A 58 -7.84 -1.95 6.96
CA THR A 58 -7.16 -2.54 8.10
C THR A 58 -8.10 -3.38 8.96
N PHE A 59 -9.36 -2.97 9.11
CA PHE A 59 -10.34 -3.71 9.90
C PHE A 59 -10.73 -5.02 9.22
N THR A 60 -10.97 -4.99 7.92
CA THR A 60 -11.33 -6.17 7.13
C THR A 60 -10.19 -7.17 7.04
N LEU A 61 -8.94 -6.69 6.95
CA LEU A 61 -7.77 -7.55 7.06
C LEU A 61 -7.61 -8.14 8.46
N ALA A 62 -7.90 -7.39 9.52
CA ALA A 62 -7.89 -7.91 10.88
C ALA A 62 -8.92 -9.04 11.07
N VAL A 63 -10.10 -8.94 10.45
CA VAL A 63 -11.09 -10.03 10.47
C VAL A 63 -10.58 -11.27 9.74
N LEU A 64 -9.91 -11.11 8.58
CA LEU A 64 -9.31 -12.22 7.86
C LEU A 64 -8.15 -12.86 8.65
N ASP A 65 -7.30 -12.06 9.29
CA ASP A 65 -6.23 -12.53 10.18
C ASP A 65 -6.80 -13.29 11.38
N ALA A 66 -7.88 -12.80 11.99
CA ALA A 66 -8.55 -13.47 13.10
C ALA A 66 -9.09 -14.85 12.70
N LEU A 67 -9.68 -14.97 11.51
CA LEU A 67 -10.13 -16.25 10.96
C LEU A 67 -8.95 -17.20 10.72
N LEU A 68 -7.81 -16.71 10.22
CA LEU A 68 -6.58 -17.50 10.07
C LEU A 68 -5.96 -17.93 11.41
N LEU A 69 -6.04 -17.08 12.44
CA LEU A 69 -5.62 -17.43 13.81
C LEU A 69 -6.49 -18.50 14.43
N ALA A 70 -7.79 -18.48 14.12
CA ALA A 70 -8.75 -19.50 14.55
C ALA A 70 -8.69 -20.79 13.73
N GLY A 71 -7.93 -20.80 12.61
CA GLY A 71 -7.73 -21.99 11.77
C GLY A 71 -8.80 -22.20 10.69
N ALA A 72 -9.49 -21.14 10.25
CA ALA A 72 -10.55 -21.23 9.24
C ALA A 72 -10.08 -21.76 7.86
N ASP A 73 -8.77 -21.76 7.62
CA ASP A 73 -8.14 -22.34 6.43
C ASP A 73 -8.04 -23.87 6.47
N THR A 74 -8.11 -24.48 7.65
CA THR A 74 -8.05 -25.93 7.84
C THR A 74 -9.42 -26.51 8.23
N GLU A 75 -10.06 -25.92 9.22
CA GLU A 75 -11.31 -26.38 9.84
C GLU A 75 -12.38 -25.27 9.82
N PRO A 76 -13.68 -25.60 9.87
CA PRO A 76 -14.73 -24.59 10.03
C PRO A 76 -14.62 -23.83 11.35
N VAL A 77 -14.82 -22.51 11.30
CA VAL A 77 -14.74 -21.61 12.48
C VAL A 77 -16.01 -20.79 12.61
N ALA A 78 -16.52 -20.62 13.83
CA ALA A 78 -17.66 -19.72 14.09
C ALA A 78 -17.24 -18.24 14.02
N ALA A 79 -18.06 -17.39 13.40
CA ALA A 79 -17.91 -15.95 13.36
C ALA A 79 -17.73 -15.32 14.75
N ALA A 80 -18.39 -15.90 15.77
CA ALA A 80 -18.25 -15.48 17.16
C ALA A 80 -16.81 -15.60 17.69
N GLU A 81 -16.05 -16.59 17.23
CA GLU A 81 -14.65 -16.78 17.61
C GLU A 81 -13.75 -15.70 16.98
N ALA A 82 -13.95 -15.40 15.70
CA ALA A 82 -13.25 -14.30 15.04
C ALA A 82 -13.59 -12.95 15.68
N ALA A 83 -14.87 -12.70 16.00
CA ALA A 83 -15.30 -11.48 16.68
C ALA A 83 -14.68 -11.35 18.08
N ARG A 84 -14.50 -12.46 18.81
CA ARG A 84 -13.80 -12.49 20.11
C ARG A 84 -12.33 -12.08 19.98
N LEU A 85 -11.62 -12.60 18.98
CA LEU A 85 -10.22 -12.25 18.71
C LEU A 85 -10.06 -10.78 18.28
N VAL A 86 -11.01 -10.29 17.48
CA VAL A 86 -11.04 -8.90 17.00
C VAL A 86 -11.45 -7.91 18.11
N GLY A 87 -12.29 -8.34 19.05
CA GLY A 87 -12.77 -7.51 20.16
C GLY A 87 -13.92 -6.57 19.82
N THR A 88 -14.53 -6.72 18.62
CA THR A 88 -15.71 -5.95 18.18
C THR A 88 -16.52 -6.74 17.14
N GLY A 89 -17.70 -6.23 16.76
CA GLY A 89 -18.57 -6.85 15.77
C GLY A 89 -17.97 -6.81 14.35
N ILE A 90 -18.03 -7.94 13.64
CA ILE A 90 -17.34 -8.15 12.35
C ILE A 90 -18.28 -8.20 11.13
N GLY A 91 -19.57 -7.88 11.30
CA GLY A 91 -20.61 -8.17 10.31
C GLY A 91 -20.36 -7.56 8.92
N GLU A 92 -20.04 -6.26 8.86
CA GLU A 92 -19.77 -5.57 7.60
C GLU A 92 -18.47 -6.06 6.92
N PRO A 93 -17.30 -6.14 7.60
CA PRO A 93 -16.12 -6.76 7.03
C PRO A 93 -16.31 -8.20 6.55
N LEU A 94 -17.05 -9.01 7.31
CA LEU A 94 -17.33 -10.41 6.96
C LEU A 94 -18.17 -10.50 5.68
N ALA A 95 -19.17 -9.64 5.52
CA ALA A 95 -19.97 -9.57 4.30
C ALA A 95 -19.12 -9.17 3.07
N LEU A 96 -18.17 -8.24 3.26
CA LEU A 96 -17.23 -7.86 2.21
C LEU A 96 -16.31 -9.02 1.81
N LEU A 97 -15.76 -9.75 2.80
CA LEU A 97 -14.93 -10.92 2.57
C LEU A 97 -15.69 -12.04 1.84
N ARG A 98 -16.97 -12.26 2.17
CA ARG A 98 -17.86 -13.18 1.43
C ARG A 98 -18.09 -12.74 -0.02
N THR A 99 -18.37 -11.46 -0.24
CA THR A 99 -18.56 -10.89 -1.59
C THR A 99 -17.33 -11.09 -2.47
N ARG A 100 -16.13 -11.09 -1.89
CA ARG A 100 -14.85 -11.33 -2.60
C ARG A 100 -14.43 -12.80 -2.63
N ALA A 101 -15.25 -13.73 -2.13
CA ALA A 101 -14.90 -15.15 -2.00
C ALA A 101 -13.58 -15.38 -1.24
N LEU A 102 -13.28 -14.54 -0.25
CA LEU A 102 -12.17 -14.70 0.69
C LEU A 102 -12.60 -15.40 1.98
N VAL A 103 -13.90 -15.45 2.23
CA VAL A 103 -14.56 -16.23 3.26
C VAL A 103 -15.81 -16.86 2.66
N TRP A 104 -16.19 -18.07 3.07
CA TRP A 104 -17.47 -18.68 2.71
C TRP A 104 -18.03 -19.52 3.85
N GLY A 105 -19.29 -19.95 3.71
CA GLY A 105 -20.01 -20.73 4.72
C GLY A 105 -20.89 -19.87 5.64
N GLU A 106 -21.69 -20.56 6.47
CA GLU A 106 -22.58 -19.98 7.47
C GLU A 106 -21.80 -19.41 8.66
N ASP A 107 -22.43 -18.56 9.46
CA ASP A 107 -21.80 -17.88 10.60
C ASP A 107 -21.27 -18.84 11.68
N ASP A 108 -21.74 -20.08 11.76
CA ASP A 108 -21.24 -21.11 12.69
C ASP A 108 -20.13 -22.00 12.08
N ALA A 109 -19.85 -21.86 10.79
CA ALA A 109 -18.98 -22.75 10.03
C ALA A 109 -18.26 -22.05 8.87
N LEU A 110 -17.59 -20.92 9.15
CA LEU A 110 -16.82 -20.14 8.18
C LEU A 110 -15.55 -20.87 7.75
N ARG A 111 -15.15 -20.64 6.50
CA ARG A 111 -13.91 -21.13 5.91
C ARG A 111 -13.20 -20.04 5.12
N VAL A 112 -11.88 -20.14 5.04
CA VAL A 112 -10.99 -19.24 4.30
C VAL A 112 -10.17 -20.06 3.29
N PRO A 113 -9.78 -19.50 2.12
CA PRO A 113 -8.93 -20.23 1.19
C PRO A 113 -7.59 -20.59 1.87
N PRO A 114 -7.08 -21.82 1.74
CA PRO A 114 -5.78 -22.18 2.33
C PRO A 114 -4.63 -21.25 1.90
N SER A 115 -4.69 -20.75 0.67
CA SER A 115 -3.75 -19.79 0.10
C SER A 115 -3.80 -18.39 0.72
N ALA A 116 -4.77 -18.08 1.57
CA ALA A 116 -4.79 -16.83 2.32
C ALA A 116 -3.60 -16.72 3.28
N ARG A 117 -3.14 -17.84 3.85
CA ARG A 117 -1.92 -17.87 4.68
C ARG A 117 -0.67 -17.51 3.88
N ASP A 118 -0.60 -17.93 2.62
CA ASP A 118 0.49 -17.55 1.71
C ASP A 118 0.43 -16.05 1.36
N ALA A 119 -0.78 -15.51 1.20
CA ALA A 119 -1.01 -14.13 0.79
C ALA A 119 -0.78 -13.10 1.92
N LEU A 120 -1.21 -13.41 3.15
CA LEU A 120 -1.05 -12.53 4.31
C LEU A 120 0.31 -12.73 5.01
N GLY A 121 0.88 -13.93 4.88
CA GLY A 121 2.14 -14.33 5.49
C GLY A 121 1.94 -15.33 6.63
N PRO A 122 3.03 -15.93 7.14
CA PRO A 122 2.97 -17.02 8.12
C PRO A 122 2.51 -16.57 9.52
N PHE A 123 2.49 -15.26 9.78
CA PHE A 123 2.17 -14.67 11.09
C PHE A 123 0.94 -13.76 11.01
N PRO A 124 -0.29 -14.32 10.91
CA PRO A 124 -1.52 -13.54 10.99
C PRO A 124 -1.53 -12.63 12.24
N ALA A 125 -1.95 -11.37 12.08
CA ALA A 125 -1.89 -10.34 13.12
C ALA A 125 -0.48 -10.12 13.73
N GLY A 126 0.59 -10.53 13.04
CA GLY A 126 1.95 -10.49 13.58
C GLY A 126 2.16 -11.38 14.80
N LEU A 127 1.38 -12.45 14.95
CA LEU A 127 1.49 -13.41 16.03
C LEU A 127 2.13 -14.72 15.52
N GLY A 128 2.94 -15.34 16.38
CA GLY A 128 3.55 -16.64 16.08
C GLY A 128 2.55 -17.79 16.15
N SER A 129 3.08 -19.00 16.15
CA SER A 129 2.34 -20.25 16.30
C SER A 129 1.77 -20.36 17.71
N SER A 130 0.67 -21.10 17.83
CA SER A 130 0.18 -21.51 19.14
C SER A 130 1.15 -22.47 19.81
N SER A 131 1.36 -22.31 21.10
CA SER A 131 2.02 -23.32 21.93
C SER A 131 1.01 -24.02 22.83
N PRO A 132 0.74 -25.33 22.62
CA PRO A 132 -0.15 -26.10 23.50
C PRO A 132 0.30 -26.09 24.97
N SER A 133 1.60 -25.99 25.24
CA SER A 133 2.14 -25.94 26.62
C SER A 133 1.83 -24.62 27.34
N LEU A 134 1.49 -23.56 26.60
CA LEU A 134 1.10 -22.27 27.15
C LEU A 134 -0.43 -22.08 27.21
N THR A 135 -1.19 -23.09 26.75
CA THR A 135 -2.65 -23.03 26.78
C THR A 135 -3.14 -23.31 28.20
N GLY A 136 -3.84 -22.33 28.80
CA GLY A 136 -4.41 -22.47 30.15
C GLY A 136 -3.42 -22.26 31.31
N THR A 137 -2.19 -21.87 31.01
CA THR A 137 -1.17 -21.48 31.99
C THR A 137 -1.34 -20.01 32.41
N ASP A 138 -0.87 -19.67 33.61
CA ASP A 138 -0.81 -18.28 34.07
C ASP A 138 0.40 -17.57 33.42
N ILE A 139 0.15 -16.97 32.25
CA ILE A 139 1.17 -16.28 31.46
C ILE A 139 1.69 -15.04 32.19
N ASP A 140 0.84 -14.35 32.95
CA ASP A 140 1.24 -13.15 33.69
C ASP A 140 2.21 -13.50 34.81
N ALA A 141 1.95 -14.59 35.54
CA ALA A 141 2.90 -15.12 36.52
C ALA A 141 4.22 -15.55 35.85
N ALA A 142 4.16 -16.26 34.73
CA ALA A 142 5.37 -16.69 34.01
C ALA A 142 6.19 -15.47 33.51
N LEU A 143 5.53 -14.41 33.04
CA LEU A 143 6.17 -13.16 32.66
C LEU A 143 6.74 -12.41 33.87
N ALA A 144 6.14 -12.49 35.05
CA ALA A 144 6.67 -11.86 36.27
C ALA A 144 8.00 -12.48 36.73
N GLU A 145 8.26 -13.73 36.38
CA GLU A 145 9.50 -14.45 36.73
C GLU A 145 10.67 -14.22 35.75
N VAL A 146 10.43 -13.58 34.60
CA VAL A 146 11.51 -13.31 33.63
C VAL A 146 12.32 -12.08 34.02
N GLY A 147 13.63 -12.12 33.74
CA GLY A 147 14.53 -10.98 33.95
C GLY A 147 14.27 -9.83 32.96
N GLU A 148 14.95 -8.71 33.20
CA GLU A 148 14.79 -7.49 32.40
C GLU A 148 15.20 -7.71 30.93
N ASP A 149 16.32 -8.37 30.68
CA ASP A 149 16.81 -8.68 29.33
C ASP A 149 15.86 -9.62 28.59
N GLU A 150 15.34 -10.65 29.27
CA GLU A 150 14.32 -11.54 28.70
C GLU A 150 13.05 -10.77 28.33
N ARG A 151 12.58 -9.88 29.22
CA ARG A 151 11.38 -9.05 28.98
C ARG A 151 11.58 -8.09 27.81
N ALA A 152 12.74 -7.46 27.71
CA ALA A 152 13.06 -6.57 26.59
C ALA A 152 13.05 -7.31 25.24
N LEU A 153 13.62 -8.52 25.21
CA LEU A 153 13.59 -9.39 24.03
C LEU A 153 12.15 -9.78 23.65
N LEU A 154 11.37 -10.27 24.62
CA LEU A 154 9.98 -10.65 24.39
C LEU A 154 9.14 -9.46 23.89
N THR A 155 9.31 -8.29 24.48
CA THR A 155 8.62 -7.05 24.06
C THR A 155 8.99 -6.65 22.63
N THR A 156 10.28 -6.78 22.27
CA THR A 156 10.76 -6.51 20.91
C THR A 156 10.12 -7.46 19.89
N LEU A 157 10.06 -8.76 20.20
CA LEU A 157 9.40 -9.75 19.33
C LEU A 157 7.88 -9.53 19.24
N ALA A 158 7.23 -9.08 20.32
CA ALA A 158 5.79 -8.81 20.34
C ALA A 158 5.39 -7.58 19.53
N ALA A 159 6.26 -6.56 19.47
CA ALA A 159 6.08 -5.35 18.69
C ALA A 159 6.46 -5.49 17.21
N GLY A 160 7.34 -6.45 16.89
CA GLY A 160 7.82 -6.71 15.54
C GLY A 160 7.34 -8.07 14.98
N PRO A 161 8.08 -8.63 14.01
CA PRO A 161 7.89 -10.03 13.62
C PRO A 161 8.10 -10.94 14.83
N PRO A 162 7.26 -11.97 15.04
CA PRO A 162 7.37 -12.87 16.19
C PRO A 162 8.53 -13.86 16.06
N ILE A 163 9.57 -13.54 15.29
CA ILE A 163 10.74 -14.37 15.03
C ILE A 163 12.04 -13.61 15.30
N GLY A 164 13.00 -14.30 15.90
CA GLY A 164 14.33 -13.77 16.17
C GLY A 164 15.40 -14.73 15.63
N ARG A 165 16.41 -14.19 14.92
CA ARG A 165 17.58 -14.98 14.51
C ARG A 165 18.67 -14.95 15.56
N THR A 166 19.15 -16.11 15.96
CA THR A 166 20.20 -16.28 16.97
C THR A 166 20.85 -17.66 16.91
N ARG A 167 22.17 -17.73 17.06
CA ARG A 167 22.93 -19.00 17.15
C ARG A 167 22.75 -19.71 18.49
N ASP A 168 22.17 -19.01 19.48
CA ASP A 168 21.85 -19.56 20.80
C ASP A 168 20.70 -20.57 20.75
N ALA A 169 19.99 -20.64 19.62
CA ALA A 169 18.95 -21.61 19.32
C ALA A 169 19.50 -22.94 18.76
N SER A 170 20.78 -23.26 18.94
CA SER A 170 21.38 -24.47 18.36
C SER A 170 21.31 -25.71 19.27
N ALA A 171 21.25 -25.54 20.60
CA ALA A 171 21.20 -26.65 21.56
C ALA A 171 20.09 -26.46 22.61
N ASP A 172 19.55 -27.55 23.14
CA ASP A 172 18.69 -27.54 24.32
C ASP A 172 19.54 -27.40 25.59
N VAL A 173 19.46 -26.22 26.20
CA VAL A 173 20.24 -25.87 27.40
C VAL A 173 19.28 -25.80 28.60
N PRO A 174 19.45 -26.63 29.65
CA PRO A 174 18.66 -26.52 30.86
C PRO A 174 18.83 -25.16 31.53
N LEU A 175 17.80 -24.73 32.28
CA LEU A 175 17.74 -23.37 32.85
C LEU A 175 18.95 -23.06 33.74
N GLU A 176 19.46 -24.03 34.48
CA GLU A 176 20.61 -23.88 35.39
C GLU A 176 21.92 -23.59 34.65
N ARG A 177 21.99 -23.95 33.37
CA ARG A 177 23.15 -23.76 32.49
C ARG A 177 22.94 -22.65 31.45
N ALA A 178 21.76 -22.04 31.41
CA ALA A 178 21.41 -21.02 30.44
C ALA A 178 22.14 -19.69 30.73
N GLN A 179 22.99 -19.28 29.79
CA GLN A 179 23.87 -18.12 29.98
C GLN A 179 23.29 -16.82 29.43
N ASN A 180 22.37 -16.90 28.48
CA ASN A 180 21.78 -15.73 27.81
C ASN A 180 20.24 -15.75 27.83
N PRO A 181 19.59 -14.61 27.53
CA PRO A 181 18.13 -14.49 27.60
C PRO A 181 17.39 -15.51 26.71
N VAL A 182 17.88 -15.76 25.50
CA VAL A 182 17.28 -16.71 24.56
C VAL A 182 17.24 -18.12 25.15
N GLN A 183 18.38 -18.61 25.66
CA GLN A 183 18.47 -19.94 26.26
C GLN A 183 17.55 -20.08 27.47
N ARG A 184 17.46 -19.05 28.33
CA ARG A 184 16.58 -19.06 29.50
C ARG A 184 15.11 -19.11 29.10
N LEU A 185 14.73 -18.34 28.09
CA LEU A 185 13.35 -18.31 27.57
C LEU A 185 12.97 -19.64 26.89
N LEU A 186 13.88 -20.23 26.11
CA LEU A 186 13.69 -21.58 25.54
C LEU A 186 13.55 -22.64 26.65
N ALA A 187 14.41 -22.61 27.66
CA ALA A 187 14.37 -23.54 28.79
C ALA A 187 13.07 -23.44 29.61
N ARG A 188 12.48 -22.24 29.70
CA ARG A 188 11.18 -21.99 30.34
C ARG A 188 9.97 -22.27 29.43
N GLY A 189 10.19 -22.64 28.16
CA GLY A 189 9.11 -22.86 27.20
C GLY A 189 8.38 -21.57 26.78
N LEU A 190 8.98 -20.40 27.01
CA LEU A 190 8.43 -19.09 26.64
C LEU A 190 8.82 -18.66 25.22
N LEU A 191 9.77 -19.37 24.60
CA LEU A 191 10.06 -19.27 23.17
C LEU A 191 9.99 -20.67 22.56
N LEU A 192 9.63 -20.73 21.27
CA LEU A 192 9.69 -21.95 20.47
C LEU A 192 10.96 -21.94 19.65
N ARG A 193 11.64 -23.08 19.59
CA ARG A 193 12.69 -23.31 18.59
C ARG A 193 12.04 -23.59 17.24
N ARG A 194 12.49 -22.92 16.18
CA ARG A 194 12.08 -23.20 14.80
C ARG A 194 13.14 -24.03 14.08
N ASP A 195 14.39 -23.61 14.22
CA ASP A 195 15.57 -24.30 13.72
C ASP A 195 16.78 -23.97 14.62
N ASP A 196 17.99 -24.30 14.18
CA ASP A 196 19.23 -24.09 14.94
C ASP A 196 19.62 -22.60 15.07
N GLN A 197 18.95 -21.71 14.34
CA GLN A 197 19.25 -20.28 14.26
C GLN A 197 18.04 -19.37 14.46
N THR A 198 16.86 -19.92 14.75
CA THR A 198 15.61 -19.17 14.76
C THR A 198 14.75 -19.57 15.95
N VAL A 199 14.32 -18.56 16.69
CA VAL A 199 13.30 -18.68 17.74
C VAL A 199 12.04 -17.94 17.34
N GLU A 200 10.92 -18.37 17.89
CA GLU A 200 9.62 -17.80 17.64
C GLU A 200 8.89 -17.53 18.96
N LEU A 201 8.21 -16.38 19.04
CA LEU A 201 7.35 -16.01 20.14
C LEU A 201 5.97 -16.66 19.96
N PRO A 202 5.52 -17.56 20.86
CA PRO A 202 4.16 -18.09 20.84
C PRO A 202 3.12 -16.98 20.83
N ARG A 203 2.01 -17.18 20.11
CA ARG A 203 0.92 -16.18 20.06
C ARG A 203 0.35 -15.86 21.43
N GLU A 204 0.31 -16.83 22.35
CA GLU A 204 -0.26 -16.65 23.68
C GLU A 204 0.52 -15.58 24.47
N LEU A 205 1.86 -15.63 24.38
CA LEU A 205 2.74 -14.62 24.94
C LEU A 205 2.66 -13.30 24.17
N GLY A 206 2.59 -13.35 22.83
CA GLY A 206 2.41 -12.15 22.01
C GLY A 206 1.16 -11.36 22.39
N ILE A 207 0.04 -12.05 22.62
CA ILE A 207 -1.23 -11.45 23.05
C ILE A 207 -1.11 -10.90 24.48
N ALA A 208 -0.53 -11.65 25.41
CA ALA A 208 -0.33 -11.19 26.79
C ALA A 208 0.52 -9.91 26.85
N LEU A 209 1.62 -9.87 26.09
CA LEU A 209 2.51 -8.71 25.99
C LEU A 209 1.84 -7.49 25.33
N ARG A 210 0.78 -7.70 24.54
CA ARG A 210 -0.08 -6.66 23.95
C ARG A 210 -1.28 -6.30 24.83
N GLY A 211 -1.27 -6.68 26.11
CA GLY A 211 -2.35 -6.38 27.05
C GLY A 211 -3.61 -7.19 26.82
N GLY A 212 -3.48 -8.42 26.32
CA GLY A 212 -4.60 -9.35 26.11
C GLY A 212 -5.37 -9.14 24.79
N SER A 213 -4.94 -8.22 23.94
CA SER A 213 -5.59 -7.92 22.66
C SER A 213 -4.76 -8.43 21.48
N VAL A 214 -5.43 -9.04 20.49
CA VAL A 214 -4.78 -9.47 19.24
C VAL A 214 -4.45 -8.25 18.38
N PHE A 215 -5.42 -7.33 18.27
CA PHE A 215 -5.34 -6.09 17.52
C PHE A 215 -5.48 -4.89 18.45
N GLU A 216 -4.79 -3.80 18.14
CA GLU A 216 -4.98 -2.55 18.85
C GLU A 216 -6.35 -1.93 18.49
N PRO A 217 -7.27 -1.69 19.44
CA PRO A 217 -8.63 -1.23 19.13
C PRO A 217 -8.72 0.11 18.38
N ALA A 218 -7.68 0.96 18.50
CA ALA A 218 -7.59 2.21 17.77
C ALA A 218 -7.27 1.99 16.28
N SER A 219 -6.48 0.97 15.95
CA SER A 219 -6.08 0.66 14.57
C SER A 219 -7.22 0.07 13.73
N LEU A 220 -8.25 -0.48 14.37
CA LEU A 220 -9.44 -1.03 13.70
C LEU A 220 -10.43 0.04 13.25
N ARG A 221 -10.22 1.31 13.65
CA ARG A 221 -11.07 2.44 13.26
C ARG A 221 -10.34 3.27 12.22
N GLU A 222 -11.08 3.69 11.20
CA GLU A 222 -10.53 4.60 10.21
C GLU A 222 -10.05 5.88 10.91
N PRO A 223 -8.80 6.32 10.67
CA PRO A 223 -8.31 7.58 11.18
C PRO A 223 -9.22 8.71 10.72
N GLU A 224 -9.56 9.62 11.63
CA GLU A 224 -10.28 10.83 11.24
C GLU A 224 -9.43 11.62 10.25
N LEU A 225 -10.07 12.10 9.18
CA LEU A 225 -9.45 12.99 8.20
C LEU A 225 -10.02 14.40 8.43
N PRO A 226 -9.39 15.21 9.30
CA PRO A 226 -9.93 16.52 9.61
C PRO A 226 -9.77 17.45 8.41
N VAL A 227 -10.69 18.40 8.31
CA VAL A 227 -10.75 19.36 7.20
C VAL A 227 -10.80 20.81 7.66
N HIS A 228 -10.37 21.72 6.79
CA HIS A 228 -10.60 23.16 6.89
C HIS A 228 -11.64 23.60 5.86
N PRO A 229 -12.57 24.50 6.23
CA PRO A 229 -13.49 25.09 5.29
C PRO A 229 -12.79 26.19 4.49
N HIS A 230 -13.06 26.22 3.19
CA HIS A 230 -12.58 27.23 2.25
C HIS A 230 -13.76 27.81 1.45
N GLN A 231 -13.64 29.09 1.10
CA GLN A 231 -14.60 29.72 0.21
C GLN A 231 -14.33 29.24 -1.23
N ARG A 232 -15.33 28.63 -1.87
CA ARG A 232 -15.18 28.04 -3.22
C ARG A 232 -14.61 29.02 -4.25
N SER A 233 -15.10 30.27 -4.26
CA SER A 233 -14.60 31.29 -5.18
C SER A 233 -13.10 31.58 -5.02
N THR A 234 -12.59 31.49 -3.79
CA THR A 234 -11.16 31.68 -3.52
C THR A 234 -10.36 30.49 -4.04
N VAL A 235 -10.81 29.27 -3.74
CA VAL A 235 -10.21 28.01 -4.24
C VAL A 235 -10.15 28.02 -5.77
N ASP A 236 -11.27 28.32 -6.43
CA ASP A 236 -11.37 28.35 -7.90
C ASP A 236 -10.41 29.40 -8.50
N SER A 237 -10.32 30.59 -7.91
CA SER A 237 -9.44 31.66 -8.41
C SER A 237 -7.96 31.33 -8.22
N THR A 238 -7.58 30.72 -7.09
CA THR A 238 -6.21 30.30 -6.81
C THR A 238 -5.79 29.16 -7.73
N ALA A 239 -6.63 28.14 -7.86
CA ALA A 239 -6.39 27.00 -8.74
C ALA A 239 -6.25 27.43 -10.22
N ALA A 240 -7.10 28.36 -10.69
CA ALA A 240 -6.97 28.93 -12.02
C ALA A 240 -5.64 29.70 -12.21
N GLY A 241 -5.18 30.42 -11.18
CA GLY A 241 -3.88 31.10 -11.17
C GLY A 241 -2.71 30.12 -11.32
N GLU A 242 -2.67 29.06 -10.51
CA GLU A 242 -1.65 28.00 -10.60
C GLU A 242 -1.65 27.31 -11.98
N ALA A 243 -2.84 26.98 -12.50
CA ALA A 243 -2.98 26.39 -13.82
C ALA A 243 -2.43 27.30 -14.93
N MET A 244 -2.74 28.60 -14.90
CA MET A 244 -2.24 29.56 -15.88
C MET A 244 -0.72 29.74 -15.79
N GLU A 245 -0.18 29.79 -14.58
CA GLU A 245 1.25 29.91 -14.34
C GLU A 245 2.00 28.65 -14.81
N PHE A 246 1.47 27.46 -14.54
CA PHE A 246 2.04 26.20 -15.04
C PHE A 246 2.08 26.15 -16.57
N LEU A 247 1.02 26.61 -17.24
CA LEU A 247 0.99 26.71 -18.71
C LEU A 247 2.05 27.70 -19.23
N ARG A 248 2.21 28.86 -18.58
CA ARG A 248 3.23 29.86 -18.93
C ARG A 248 4.63 29.24 -18.84
N GLN A 249 4.92 28.55 -17.73
CA GLN A 249 6.22 27.89 -17.51
C GLN A 249 6.47 26.76 -18.53
N THR A 250 5.43 25.98 -18.85
CA THR A 250 5.51 24.92 -19.87
C THR A 250 5.85 25.51 -21.24
N GLU A 251 5.19 26.59 -21.64
CA GLU A 251 5.49 27.30 -22.88
C GLU A 251 6.92 27.87 -22.90
N SER A 252 7.36 28.52 -21.82
CA SER A 252 8.73 29.03 -21.70
C SER A 252 9.78 27.93 -21.80
N MET A 253 9.54 26.77 -21.17
CA MET A 253 10.42 25.61 -21.27
C MET A 253 10.50 25.09 -22.71
N LEU A 254 9.35 24.91 -23.38
CA LEU A 254 9.29 24.42 -24.76
C LEU A 254 10.01 25.35 -25.73
N ARG A 255 9.86 26.67 -25.56
CA ARG A 255 10.62 27.67 -26.35
C ARG A 255 12.13 27.57 -26.09
N SER A 256 12.55 27.48 -24.83
CA SER A 256 13.96 27.32 -24.47
C SER A 256 14.58 26.05 -25.07
N TRP A 257 13.86 24.92 -25.01
CA TRP A 257 14.33 23.66 -25.58
C TRP A 257 14.25 23.62 -27.11
N SER A 258 13.39 24.42 -27.74
CA SER A 258 13.42 24.61 -29.20
C SER A 258 14.68 25.36 -29.66
N GLU A 259 15.17 26.30 -28.86
CA GLU A 259 16.36 27.10 -29.19
C GLU A 259 17.66 26.39 -28.82
N MET A 260 17.67 25.73 -27.65
CA MET A 260 18.84 25.05 -27.10
C MET A 260 18.41 23.74 -26.42
N PRO A 261 18.17 22.67 -27.21
CA PRO A 261 17.83 21.36 -26.69
C PRO A 261 18.88 20.87 -25.67
N PRO A 262 18.49 20.41 -24.47
CA PRO A 262 19.46 19.80 -23.56
C PRO A 262 19.80 18.38 -24.02
N PRO A 263 21.06 17.93 -23.86
CA PRO A 263 21.47 16.58 -24.21
C PRO A 263 20.81 15.54 -23.30
N VAL A 264 20.53 14.36 -23.86
CA VAL A 264 20.10 13.17 -23.10
C VAL A 264 21.32 12.51 -22.48
N LEU A 265 21.24 12.16 -21.20
CA LEU A 265 22.33 11.44 -20.52
C LEU A 265 22.56 10.05 -21.13
N LYS A 266 23.79 9.53 -21.04
CA LYS A 266 24.10 8.15 -21.47
C LYS A 266 23.26 7.08 -20.76
N SER A 267 22.84 7.35 -19.53
CA SER A 267 21.95 6.49 -18.73
C SER A 267 20.47 6.73 -19.01
N GLY A 268 20.13 7.61 -19.96
CA GLY A 268 18.81 8.21 -20.09
C GLY A 268 18.59 9.35 -19.10
N GLY A 269 17.68 10.26 -19.44
CA GLY A 269 17.25 11.36 -18.59
C GLY A 269 17.93 12.71 -18.87
N LEU A 270 17.62 13.69 -18.02
CA LEU A 270 18.10 15.07 -18.04
C LEU A 270 19.21 15.28 -17.01
N GLY A 271 20.31 15.91 -17.41
CA GLY A 271 21.44 16.22 -16.53
C GLY A 271 21.12 17.23 -15.44
N VAL A 272 21.75 17.09 -14.27
CA VAL A 272 21.58 18.02 -13.12
C VAL A 272 21.98 19.45 -13.48
N ARG A 273 22.97 19.63 -14.36
CA ARG A 273 23.38 20.97 -14.82
C ARG A 273 22.30 21.62 -15.66
N GLU A 274 21.74 20.87 -16.61
CA GLU A 274 20.66 21.31 -17.49
C GLU A 274 19.38 21.59 -16.69
N LEU A 275 19.06 20.74 -15.70
CA LEU A 275 17.96 20.95 -14.77
C LEU A 275 18.12 22.26 -13.98
N LYS A 276 19.29 22.50 -13.37
CA LYS A 276 19.59 23.74 -12.62
C LYS A 276 19.55 24.99 -13.49
N LYS A 277 20.03 24.87 -14.74
CA LYS A 277 19.96 25.96 -15.71
C LYS A 277 18.49 26.29 -16.00
N LEU A 278 17.68 25.29 -16.31
CA LEU A 278 16.26 25.49 -16.61
C LEU A 278 15.48 26.04 -15.40
N ALA A 279 15.77 25.55 -14.19
CA ALA A 279 15.21 26.08 -12.94
C ALA A 279 15.51 27.57 -12.77
N LYS A 280 16.76 27.97 -13.00
CA LYS A 280 17.17 29.38 -12.98
C LYS A 280 16.50 30.21 -14.08
N ASP A 281 16.43 29.68 -15.30
CA ASP A 281 15.88 30.40 -16.46
C ASP A 281 14.36 30.62 -16.32
N LEU A 282 13.65 29.71 -15.63
CA LEU A 282 12.22 29.80 -15.34
C LEU A 282 11.90 30.44 -13.98
N ASP A 283 12.91 30.76 -13.17
CA ASP A 283 12.79 31.27 -11.79
C ASP A 283 11.92 30.39 -10.86
N VAL A 284 12.16 29.07 -10.90
CA VAL A 284 11.47 28.07 -10.08
C VAL A 284 12.47 27.05 -9.52
N ASP A 285 12.01 26.21 -8.59
CA ASP A 285 12.83 25.13 -8.04
C ASP A 285 12.99 23.92 -8.99
N GLU A 286 13.93 23.03 -8.65
CA GLU A 286 14.22 21.82 -9.42
C GLU A 286 13.02 20.84 -9.46
N THR A 287 12.16 20.84 -8.43
CA THR A 287 10.96 19.99 -8.37
C THR A 287 9.93 20.43 -9.40
N ARG A 288 9.67 21.73 -9.52
CA ARG A 288 8.75 22.32 -10.51
C ARG A 288 9.24 22.06 -11.93
N VAL A 289 10.54 22.24 -12.21
CA VAL A 289 11.10 21.94 -13.53
C VAL A 289 11.07 20.45 -13.87
N THR A 290 11.35 19.59 -12.90
CA THR A 290 11.22 18.14 -13.08
C THR A 290 9.80 17.78 -13.49
N LEU A 291 8.80 18.33 -12.78
CA LEU A 291 7.39 18.11 -13.09
C LEU A 291 7.02 18.60 -14.50
N LEU A 292 7.45 19.81 -14.88
CA LEU A 292 7.24 20.36 -16.23
C LEU A 292 7.82 19.45 -17.31
N ALA A 293 9.07 19.02 -17.15
CA ALA A 293 9.76 18.15 -18.12
C ALA A 293 9.06 16.79 -18.25
N GLU A 294 8.75 16.14 -17.13
CA GLU A 294 8.07 14.83 -17.10
C GLU A 294 6.69 14.89 -17.75
N ILE A 295 5.90 15.93 -17.47
CA ILE A 295 4.58 16.13 -18.07
C ILE A 295 4.70 16.47 -19.56
N ALA A 296 5.67 17.29 -19.97
CA ALA A 296 5.85 17.61 -21.40
C ALA A 296 6.21 16.38 -22.23
N VAL A 297 7.07 15.49 -21.70
CA VAL A 297 7.35 14.19 -22.33
C VAL A 297 6.13 13.28 -22.28
N GLY A 298 5.44 13.18 -21.14
CA GLY A 298 4.23 12.38 -20.99
C GLY A 298 3.06 12.82 -21.89
N ALA A 299 2.99 14.12 -22.20
CA ALA A 299 2.03 14.70 -23.14
C ALA A 299 2.45 14.56 -24.61
N GLY A 300 3.65 14.01 -24.88
CA GLY A 300 4.23 13.91 -26.21
C GLY A 300 4.66 15.25 -26.81
N LEU A 301 4.74 16.31 -26.01
CA LEU A 301 5.20 17.64 -26.47
C LEU A 301 6.72 17.67 -26.64
N VAL A 302 7.45 16.86 -25.87
CA VAL A 302 8.90 16.67 -25.99
C VAL A 302 9.23 15.18 -26.20
N ALA A 303 10.24 14.90 -27.00
CA ALA A 303 10.79 13.56 -27.20
C ALA A 303 12.32 13.57 -27.25
N ASP A 304 12.91 12.37 -27.12
CA ASP A 304 14.32 12.14 -27.48
C ASP A 304 14.46 12.28 -29.00
N SER A 305 15.48 13.01 -29.47
CA SER A 305 15.75 13.16 -30.91
C SER A 305 16.19 11.86 -31.60
N GLU A 306 16.55 10.82 -30.83
CA GLU A 306 16.98 9.49 -31.28
C GLU A 306 18.18 9.54 -32.25
N THR A 307 18.95 10.62 -32.21
CA THR A 307 20.15 10.80 -33.04
C THR A 307 21.39 10.21 -32.36
N THR A 308 22.56 10.28 -33.02
CA THR A 308 23.83 9.81 -32.45
C THR A 308 24.26 10.60 -31.20
N ALA A 309 23.83 11.86 -31.09
CA ALA A 309 23.99 12.70 -29.91
C ALA A 309 22.58 13.13 -29.46
N PRO A 310 21.85 12.26 -28.74
CA PRO A 310 20.44 12.49 -28.45
C PRO A 310 20.23 13.73 -27.58
N GLU A 311 19.15 14.46 -27.88
CA GLU A 311 18.74 15.70 -27.21
C GLU A 311 17.23 15.65 -26.95
N TRP A 312 16.77 16.33 -25.89
CA TRP A 312 15.34 16.50 -25.63
C TRP A 312 14.79 17.66 -26.48
N VAL A 313 13.95 17.34 -27.46
CA VAL A 313 13.46 18.28 -28.47
C VAL A 313 11.93 18.38 -28.47
N PRO A 314 11.35 19.58 -28.65
CA PRO A 314 9.92 19.71 -28.91
C PRO A 314 9.48 18.90 -30.14
N THR A 315 8.32 18.25 -30.05
CA THR A 315 7.71 17.51 -31.16
C THR A 315 6.77 18.41 -31.97
N THR A 316 6.26 17.89 -33.09
CA THR A 316 5.22 18.56 -33.90
C THR A 316 3.90 18.80 -33.14
N LEU A 317 3.66 18.08 -32.03
CA LEU A 317 2.49 18.31 -31.18
C LEU A 317 2.61 19.63 -30.42
N THR A 318 3.82 20.14 -30.20
CA THR A 318 4.05 21.44 -29.52
C THR A 318 3.38 22.58 -30.26
N ASP A 319 3.50 22.67 -31.59
CA ASP A 319 2.89 23.74 -32.37
C ASP A 319 1.37 23.72 -32.29
N SER A 320 0.79 22.52 -32.36
CA SER A 320 -0.67 22.31 -32.23
C SER A 320 -1.15 22.67 -30.83
N TRP A 321 -0.38 22.32 -29.80
CA TRP A 321 -0.69 22.67 -28.41
C TRP A 321 -0.60 24.19 -28.20
N LEU A 322 0.46 24.86 -28.65
CA LEU A 322 0.62 26.31 -28.54
C LEU A 322 -0.50 27.10 -29.25
N ALA A 323 -0.99 26.59 -30.37
CA ALA A 323 -2.11 27.18 -31.12
C ALA A 323 -3.49 26.91 -30.48
N SER A 324 -3.59 26.01 -29.49
CA SER A 324 -4.85 25.61 -28.89
C SER A 324 -5.37 26.60 -27.84
N PRO A 325 -6.70 26.67 -27.61
CA PRO A 325 -7.27 27.45 -26.51
C PRO A 325 -6.70 27.04 -25.15
N THR A 326 -6.59 28.00 -24.21
CA THR A 326 -6.00 27.76 -22.87
C THR A 326 -6.61 26.58 -22.13
N ALA A 327 -7.94 26.40 -22.16
CA ALA A 327 -8.60 25.26 -21.53
C ALA A 327 -8.15 23.91 -22.13
N GLN A 328 -7.95 23.86 -23.45
CA GLN A 328 -7.46 22.66 -24.13
C GLN A 328 -6.00 22.39 -23.79
N ARG A 329 -5.16 23.45 -23.74
CA ARG A 329 -3.76 23.34 -23.33
C ARG A 329 -3.63 22.77 -21.91
N TRP A 330 -4.44 23.29 -20.99
CA TRP A 330 -4.52 22.79 -19.62
C TRP A 330 -4.99 21.34 -19.56
N MET A 331 -6.05 20.98 -20.29
CA MET A 331 -6.56 19.62 -20.33
C MET A 331 -5.47 18.63 -20.79
N THR A 332 -4.67 18.98 -21.81
CA THR A 332 -3.55 18.14 -22.27
C THR A 332 -2.54 17.86 -21.16
N VAL A 333 -2.07 18.90 -20.45
CA VAL A 333 -1.07 18.72 -19.38
C VAL A 333 -1.64 18.02 -18.15
N ALA A 334 -2.89 18.32 -17.77
CA ALA A 334 -3.56 17.68 -16.63
C ALA A 334 -3.84 16.19 -16.88
N GLN A 335 -4.28 15.82 -18.10
CA GLN A 335 -4.47 14.43 -18.49
C GLN A 335 -3.14 13.68 -18.56
N ALA A 336 -2.10 14.30 -19.14
CA ALA A 336 -0.77 13.71 -19.20
C ALA A 336 -0.24 13.40 -17.80
N TRP A 337 -0.38 14.34 -16.85
CA TRP A 337 -0.02 14.09 -15.45
C TRP A 337 -0.82 12.94 -14.82
N LEU A 338 -2.14 12.96 -14.98
CA LEU A 338 -3.01 11.96 -14.37
C LEU A 338 -2.65 10.54 -14.84
N GLU A 339 -2.35 10.37 -16.12
CA GLU A 339 -1.99 9.10 -16.75
C GLU A 339 -0.49 8.79 -16.75
N LEU A 340 0.37 9.70 -16.25
CA LEU A 340 1.82 9.55 -16.27
C LEU A 340 2.26 8.29 -15.48
N PRO A 341 2.84 7.25 -16.11
CA PRO A 341 3.25 6.02 -15.42
C PRO A 341 4.62 6.18 -14.73
N ARG A 342 4.88 7.35 -14.15
CA ARG A 342 6.18 7.79 -13.59
C ARG A 342 5.94 8.65 -12.36
N LEU A 343 6.88 8.73 -11.42
CA LEU A 343 6.78 9.59 -10.23
C LEU A 343 7.83 10.72 -10.30
N PRO A 344 7.46 11.93 -10.79
CA PRO A 344 8.39 13.07 -10.86
C PRO A 344 9.05 13.39 -9.52
N GLY A 345 8.29 13.35 -8.41
CA GLY A 345 8.81 13.59 -7.07
C GLY A 345 9.92 12.64 -6.59
N LEU A 346 10.16 11.51 -7.28
CA LEU A 346 11.27 10.61 -6.99
C LEU A 346 12.63 11.14 -7.51
N ALA A 347 12.62 12.08 -8.46
CA ALA A 347 13.84 12.66 -9.00
C ALA A 347 14.66 13.37 -7.89
N GLY A 348 15.98 13.30 -8.00
CA GLY A 348 16.89 13.80 -6.97
C GLY A 348 17.06 12.86 -5.76
N GLY A 349 16.20 11.85 -5.63
CA GLY A 349 16.36 10.74 -4.69
C GLY A 349 17.54 9.81 -5.06
N ARG A 350 17.70 8.74 -4.29
CA ARG A 350 18.76 7.73 -4.49
C ARG A 350 18.17 6.43 -5.04
N ASP A 351 18.82 5.85 -6.03
CA ASP A 351 18.48 4.53 -6.57
C ASP A 351 18.99 3.40 -5.66
N ALA A 352 18.77 2.14 -6.07
CA ALA A 352 19.24 0.96 -5.34
C ALA A 352 20.79 0.83 -5.25
N LYS A 353 21.53 1.63 -6.04
CA LYS A 353 22.99 1.70 -6.08
C LYS A 353 23.51 3.01 -5.46
N ASP A 354 22.67 3.72 -4.70
CA ASP A 354 22.96 5.00 -4.06
C ASP A 354 23.34 6.15 -5.03
N LYS A 355 22.91 6.06 -6.29
CA LYS A 355 23.10 7.10 -7.31
C LYS A 355 21.90 8.04 -7.38
N PRO A 356 22.10 9.34 -7.66
CA PRO A 356 20.99 10.27 -7.88
C PRO A 356 20.11 9.82 -9.06
N ILE A 357 18.80 9.84 -8.85
CA ILE A 357 17.80 9.56 -9.88
C ILE A 357 17.59 10.83 -10.71
N ALA A 358 17.89 10.77 -12.01
CA ALA A 358 17.78 11.90 -12.93
C ALA A 358 16.35 12.03 -13.48
N PRO A 359 15.78 13.24 -13.63
CA PRO A 359 14.53 13.44 -14.36
C PRO A 359 14.58 12.80 -15.75
N LEU A 360 13.44 12.39 -16.29
CA LEU A 360 13.28 11.70 -17.57
C LEU A 360 14.00 10.33 -17.67
N SER A 361 14.65 9.83 -16.62
CA SER A 361 15.27 8.48 -16.62
C SER A 361 14.24 7.38 -16.37
N GLU A 362 14.51 6.14 -16.81
CA GLU A 362 13.58 5.02 -16.60
C GLU A 362 13.39 4.66 -15.11
N ASP A 363 14.28 5.11 -14.22
CA ASP A 363 14.21 4.85 -12.77
C ASP A 363 12.95 5.46 -12.11
N LEU A 364 12.35 6.49 -12.72
CA LEU A 364 11.12 7.12 -12.25
C LEU A 364 9.87 6.31 -12.60
N ARG A 365 9.97 5.32 -13.50
CA ARG A 365 8.80 4.60 -14.01
C ARG A 365 8.12 3.79 -12.91
N ARG A 366 6.83 4.04 -12.71
CA ARG A 366 5.94 3.33 -11.80
C ARG A 366 4.60 3.12 -12.51
N PRO A 367 4.38 1.95 -13.14
CA PRO A 367 3.17 1.70 -13.93
C PRO A 367 1.85 1.91 -13.17
N LEU A 368 1.86 1.78 -11.84
CA LEU A 368 0.69 1.98 -10.98
C LEU A 368 0.52 3.42 -10.47
N ALA A 369 1.41 4.36 -10.82
CA ALA A 369 1.31 5.76 -10.41
C ALA A 369 -0.04 6.40 -10.79
N PRO A 370 -0.62 6.18 -11.98
CA PRO A 370 -1.94 6.72 -12.34
C PRO A 370 -3.05 6.24 -11.40
N THR A 371 -3.05 4.95 -11.08
CA THR A 371 -4.00 4.36 -10.12
C THR A 371 -3.86 4.97 -8.73
N SER A 372 -2.62 5.17 -8.27
CA SER A 372 -2.35 5.83 -6.99
C SER A 372 -2.84 7.28 -6.96
N ARG A 373 -2.54 8.08 -7.98
CA ARG A 373 -3.04 9.47 -8.08
C ARG A 373 -4.55 9.53 -8.07
N ARG A 374 -5.21 8.71 -8.90
CA ARG A 374 -6.67 8.63 -8.96
C ARG A 374 -7.28 8.29 -7.61
N ARG A 375 -6.68 7.35 -6.88
CA ARG A 375 -7.12 7.00 -5.52
C ARG A 375 -7.04 8.18 -4.55
N ILE A 376 -5.96 8.97 -4.61
CA ILE A 376 -5.79 10.18 -3.78
C ILE A 376 -6.83 11.23 -4.16
N LEU A 377 -6.99 11.51 -5.45
CA LEU A 377 -7.96 12.49 -5.96
C LEU A 377 -9.41 12.08 -5.63
N LEU A 378 -9.75 10.79 -5.69
CA LEU A 378 -11.06 10.29 -5.29
C LEU A 378 -11.30 10.44 -3.79
N ALA A 379 -10.27 10.29 -2.95
CA ALA A 379 -10.38 10.54 -1.52
C ALA A 379 -10.65 12.02 -1.22
N LEU A 380 -10.00 12.93 -1.96
CA LEU A 380 -10.27 14.38 -1.88
C LEU A 380 -11.67 14.72 -2.41
N ALA A 381 -12.09 14.12 -3.52
CA ALA A 381 -13.40 14.35 -4.13
C ALA A 381 -14.57 13.83 -3.28
N ALA A 382 -14.32 12.93 -2.33
CA ALA A 382 -15.30 12.45 -1.37
C ALA A 382 -15.50 13.41 -0.18
N LEU A 383 -14.66 14.44 -0.04
CA LEU A 383 -14.83 15.47 0.99
C LEU A 383 -16.02 16.38 0.65
N PRO A 384 -16.67 16.99 1.65
CA PRO A 384 -17.69 18.00 1.39
C PRO A 384 -17.13 19.14 0.54
N ASP A 385 -17.94 19.67 -0.38
CA ASP A 385 -17.53 20.79 -1.22
C ASP A 385 -16.96 21.97 -0.41
N GLY A 386 -15.80 22.46 -0.80
CA GLY A 386 -15.10 23.55 -0.11
C GLY A 386 -14.34 23.10 1.15
N ALA A 387 -14.18 21.79 1.38
CA ALA A 387 -13.32 21.26 2.42
C ALA A 387 -11.94 20.89 1.87
N GLY A 388 -10.88 21.39 2.53
CA GLY A 388 -9.50 20.97 2.29
C GLY A 388 -8.98 20.12 3.44
N VAL A 389 -8.14 19.13 3.18
CA VAL A 389 -7.50 18.34 4.25
C VAL A 389 -6.61 19.24 5.12
N LYS A 390 -6.56 19.02 6.43
CA LYS A 390 -5.66 19.80 7.31
C LYS A 390 -4.19 19.42 7.11
N SER A 391 -3.93 18.14 6.87
CA SER A 391 -2.59 17.62 6.70
C SER A 391 -2.56 16.53 5.62
N THR A 392 -1.49 16.57 4.81
CA THR A 392 -1.20 15.50 3.86
C THR A 392 -0.81 14.19 4.57
N ASP A 393 -0.21 14.27 5.76
CA ASP A 393 0.12 13.08 6.57
C ASP A 393 -1.14 12.37 7.08
N GLU A 394 -2.17 13.12 7.45
CA GLU A 394 -3.46 12.57 7.88
C GLU A 394 -4.19 11.91 6.69
N LEU A 395 -4.13 12.52 5.51
CA LEU A 395 -4.61 11.90 4.27
C LEU A 395 -3.84 10.61 3.95
N ALA A 396 -2.51 10.61 4.10
CA ALA A 396 -1.68 9.43 3.91
C ALA A 396 -2.04 8.33 4.92
N ALA A 397 -2.28 8.67 6.18
CA ALA A 397 -2.71 7.73 7.22
C ALA A 397 -4.11 7.13 6.94
N ALA A 398 -5.08 7.94 6.50
CA ALA A 398 -6.40 7.45 6.10
C ALA A 398 -6.30 6.51 4.88
N LEU A 399 -5.53 6.89 3.86
CA LEU A 399 -5.27 6.03 2.71
C LEU A 399 -4.47 4.77 3.08
N ALA A 400 -3.59 4.84 4.07
CA ALA A 400 -2.89 3.69 4.61
C ALA A 400 -3.87 2.70 5.22
N TRP A 401 -4.81 3.21 6.02
CA TRP A 401 -5.81 2.42 6.69
C TRP A 401 -6.75 1.72 5.71
N ARG A 402 -7.20 2.43 4.66
CA ARG A 402 -8.14 1.91 3.63
C ARG A 402 -7.56 0.82 2.72
N ALA A 403 -6.24 0.65 2.67
CA ALA A 403 -5.59 -0.41 1.90
C ALA A 403 -4.19 -0.70 2.48
N SER A 404 -4.15 -1.36 3.64
CA SER A 404 -2.91 -1.52 4.42
C SER A 404 -1.84 -2.35 3.68
N ARG A 405 -2.27 -3.26 2.79
CA ARG A 405 -1.39 -4.07 1.93
C ARG A 405 -0.68 -3.26 0.84
N ARG A 406 -1.20 -2.09 0.45
CA ARG A 406 -0.55 -1.18 -0.51
C ARG A 406 0.40 -0.18 0.17
N GLY A 407 0.78 -0.45 1.42
CA GLY A 407 1.52 0.51 2.26
C GLY A 407 3.02 0.61 2.06
N GLY A 408 3.63 1.46 2.89
CA GLY A 408 5.07 1.71 2.93
C GLY A 408 5.44 3.16 2.62
N ARG A 409 6.69 3.53 2.90
CA ARG A 409 7.21 4.91 2.75
C ARG A 409 6.93 5.52 1.38
N LEU A 410 7.08 4.75 0.31
CA LEU A 410 6.83 5.24 -1.06
C LEU A 410 5.36 5.62 -1.29
N ARG A 411 4.39 4.93 -0.66
CA ARG A 411 2.97 5.31 -0.74
C ARG A 411 2.77 6.69 -0.14
N ASP A 412 3.31 6.91 1.06
CA ASP A 412 3.11 8.16 1.79
C ASP A 412 3.77 9.33 1.05
N GLU A 413 4.97 9.11 0.50
CA GLU A 413 5.62 10.07 -0.40
C GLU A 413 4.80 10.33 -1.66
N THR A 414 4.17 9.30 -2.24
CA THR A 414 3.28 9.47 -3.41
C THR A 414 2.07 10.34 -3.08
N VAL A 415 1.53 10.28 -1.86
CA VAL A 415 0.45 11.19 -1.43
C VAL A 415 0.96 12.63 -1.40
N HIS A 416 2.13 12.87 -0.81
CA HIS A 416 2.76 14.19 -0.78
C HIS A 416 3.04 14.76 -2.16
N TRP A 417 3.63 13.96 -3.04
CA TRP A 417 3.89 14.37 -4.42
C TRP A 417 2.60 14.64 -5.18
N THR A 418 1.59 13.77 -5.06
CA THR A 418 0.31 13.98 -5.75
C THR A 418 -0.39 15.26 -5.28
N MET A 419 -0.33 15.59 -3.97
CA MET A 419 -0.86 16.84 -3.45
C MET A 419 -0.12 18.04 -4.06
N ALA A 420 1.21 18.05 -3.99
CA ALA A 420 2.02 19.15 -4.52
C ALA A 420 1.89 19.33 -6.04
N GLU A 421 1.96 18.22 -6.79
CA GLU A 421 1.82 18.21 -8.26
C GLU A 421 0.40 18.57 -8.70
N GLY A 422 -0.62 18.09 -7.99
CA GLY A 422 -2.02 18.43 -8.24
C GLY A 422 -2.31 19.91 -7.98
N THR A 423 -1.74 20.50 -6.92
CA THR A 423 -1.82 21.94 -6.66
C THR A 423 -1.08 22.76 -7.71
N ALA A 424 0.13 22.33 -8.11
CA ALA A 424 0.89 22.95 -9.19
C ALA A 424 0.12 23.03 -10.53
N LEU A 425 -0.76 22.05 -10.79
CA LEU A 425 -1.60 21.99 -11.98
C LEU A 425 -2.97 22.68 -11.81
N GLY A 426 -3.30 23.19 -10.62
CA GLY A 426 -4.62 23.74 -10.31
C GLY A 426 -5.74 22.70 -10.22
N LEU A 427 -5.40 21.42 -9.97
CA LEU A 427 -6.38 20.34 -9.74
C LEU A 427 -6.79 20.24 -8.26
N ILE A 428 -5.95 20.74 -7.35
CA ILE A 428 -6.17 20.79 -5.90
C ILE A 428 -5.91 22.23 -5.46
N GLY A 429 -6.90 22.93 -4.91
CA GLY A 429 -6.81 24.35 -4.57
C GLY A 429 -6.98 24.67 -3.10
#